data_AF-A0A8T4T4T9-F1
#
_entry.id   AF-A0A8T4T4T9-F1
#
_cell.length_a   1.000
_cell.length_b   1.000
_cell.length_c   1.000
_cell.angle_alpha   90.00
_cell.angle_beta   90.00
_cell.angle_gamma   90.00
#
_symmetry.space_group_name_H-M   'P 1'
#
loop_
_entity.id
_entity.type
_entity.pdbx_description
1 polymer ?
#
loop_
_entity_poly.entity_id
_entity_poly.type
_entity_poly.pdbx_seq_one_letter_code
_entity_poly.pdbx_strand_id
1 'polypeptide(L)'
;MGRGRKPKYVNEGFFDEESETMHYVLGVSFGLATISDKRLIFRSKNKELIEIIKRELESQHKIVNIESRNSHQLEIYGKGSAYLITSLKARGLAEDKSERIFPKNIAESYLSHFDRGFFDSRGVIINTNKKINIGFYFNNAFLTDLNNGLRENVGVKKTNPENNKIVYPFNDSLRMYNFIYRDWDFIESKGLYLKRKKERFNIEKEEDVFDTDRIKIELLDGKTVEELTKELGYSSTQSFYSAFKRVYGETVGRFLKNELGHDNRLYNGMNLG
;
A
#
# COMPACT_ATOMS: atom_id res chain seq x y z
N MET A 1 -14.46 47.70 -1.79
CA MET A 1 -15.29 46.51 -2.10
C MET A 1 -14.42 45.49 -2.83
N GLY A 2 -14.04 44.40 -2.17
CA GLY A 2 -13.25 43.34 -2.82
C GLY A 2 -14.10 42.62 -3.86
N ARG A 3 -13.59 42.46 -5.09
CA ARG A 3 -14.24 41.65 -6.13
C ARG A 3 -14.46 40.24 -5.57
N GLY A 4 -15.71 39.89 -5.26
CA GLY A 4 -16.06 38.56 -4.77
C GLY A 4 -15.58 37.50 -5.75
N ARG A 5 -14.86 36.48 -5.27
CA ARG A 5 -14.49 35.33 -6.10
C ARG A 5 -15.80 34.68 -6.59
N LYS A 6 -15.92 34.46 -7.91
CA LYS A 6 -17.07 33.75 -8.49
C LYS A 6 -17.18 32.37 -7.84
N PRO A 7 -18.39 31.92 -7.48
CA PRO A 7 -18.59 30.56 -6.97
C PRO A 7 -18.08 29.54 -7.99
N LYS A 8 -17.45 28.48 -7.48
CA LYS A 8 -16.92 27.36 -8.26
C LYS A 8 -17.59 26.09 -7.80
N TYR A 9 -18.03 25.28 -8.76
CA TYR A 9 -18.66 24.01 -8.47
C TYR A 9 -17.66 23.04 -7.80
N VAL A 10 -18.21 22.21 -6.93
CA VAL A 10 -17.61 21.02 -6.32
C VAL A 10 -18.78 20.12 -5.92
N ASN A 11 -18.63 18.79 -6.05
CA ASN A 11 -19.60 17.85 -5.52
C ASN A 11 -19.55 17.92 -3.98
N GLU A 12 -20.45 18.69 -3.38
CA GLU A 12 -20.51 18.85 -1.94
C GLU A 12 -21.01 17.58 -1.24
N GLY A 13 -21.91 16.83 -1.87
CA GLY A 13 -22.45 15.54 -1.40
C GLY A 13 -21.50 14.35 -1.55
N PHE A 14 -20.24 14.57 -1.92
CA PHE A 14 -19.29 13.48 -2.22
C PHE A 14 -19.14 12.46 -1.07
N PHE A 15 -19.28 12.89 0.19
CA PHE A 15 -19.17 12.03 1.37
C PHE A 15 -20.53 11.54 1.90
N ASP A 16 -21.61 11.64 1.13
CA ASP A 16 -22.93 11.23 1.59
C ASP A 16 -23.20 9.75 1.30
N GLU A 17 -22.55 9.19 0.27
CA GLU A 17 -22.69 7.79 -0.12
C GLU A 17 -21.37 7.03 0.06
N GLU A 18 -21.47 5.84 0.67
CA GLU A 18 -20.35 4.96 0.92
C GLU A 18 -19.96 4.23 -0.36
N SER A 19 -18.69 4.38 -0.79
CA SER A 19 -18.13 3.69 -1.95
C SER A 19 -16.61 3.51 -1.79
N GLU A 20 -16.03 2.63 -2.60
CA GLU A 20 -14.59 2.41 -2.71
C GLU A 20 -13.82 3.70 -3.03
N THR A 21 -14.38 4.52 -3.93
CA THR A 21 -13.83 5.82 -4.32
C THR A 21 -13.89 6.81 -3.16
N MET A 22 -15.05 6.91 -2.50
CA MET A 22 -15.25 7.81 -1.38
C MET A 22 -14.26 7.50 -0.26
N HIS A 23 -14.11 6.24 0.12
CA HIS A 23 -13.20 5.84 1.18
C HIS A 23 -11.72 6.09 0.85
N TYR A 24 -11.32 5.89 -0.40
CA TYR A 24 -9.98 6.28 -0.84
C TYR A 24 -9.76 7.79 -0.63
N VAL A 25 -10.67 8.63 -1.10
CA VAL A 25 -10.57 10.09 -0.95
C VAL A 25 -10.66 10.51 0.53
N LEU A 26 -11.45 9.81 1.35
CA LEU A 26 -11.52 10.00 2.79
C LEU A 26 -10.15 9.74 3.43
N GLY A 27 -9.53 8.59 3.16
CA GLY A 27 -8.19 8.25 3.66
C GLY A 27 -7.13 9.28 3.25
N VAL A 28 -7.16 9.73 1.99
CA VAL A 28 -6.28 10.82 1.51
C VAL A 28 -6.54 12.13 2.28
N SER A 29 -7.81 12.44 2.55
CA SER A 29 -8.22 13.65 3.29
C SER A 29 -7.65 13.67 4.71
N PHE A 30 -7.66 12.53 5.40
CA PHE A 30 -7.06 12.39 6.73
C PHE A 30 -5.55 12.68 6.73
N GLY A 31 -4.85 12.44 5.63
CA GLY A 31 -3.44 12.79 5.51
C GLY A 31 -3.16 14.23 5.08
N LEU A 32 -3.93 14.75 4.13
CA LEU A 32 -3.59 15.99 3.39
C LEU A 32 -4.45 17.20 3.73
N ALA A 33 -5.73 17.00 4.09
CA ALA A 33 -6.66 18.11 4.25
C ALA A 33 -6.21 19.03 5.38
N THR A 34 -6.50 20.32 5.23
CA THR A 34 -6.34 21.36 6.24
C THR A 34 -7.58 22.24 6.16
N ILE A 35 -8.18 22.54 7.30
CA ILE A 35 -9.33 23.43 7.41
C ILE A 35 -8.81 24.79 7.88
N SER A 36 -9.13 25.85 7.18
CA SER A 36 -8.72 27.21 7.56
C SER A 36 -9.75 28.22 7.05
N ASP A 37 -10.29 29.05 7.93
CA ASP A 37 -11.25 30.12 7.59
C ASP A 37 -12.40 29.64 6.67
N LYS A 38 -13.04 28.51 7.04
CA LYS A 38 -14.12 27.84 6.26
C LYS A 38 -13.69 27.34 4.87
N ARG A 39 -12.39 27.14 4.65
CA ARG A 39 -11.83 26.59 3.42
C ARG A 39 -11.27 25.21 3.67
N LEU A 40 -11.53 24.31 2.74
CA LEU A 40 -10.95 22.99 2.71
C LEU A 40 -9.76 23.01 1.74
N ILE A 41 -8.57 22.80 2.29
CA ILE A 41 -7.30 22.91 1.56
C ILE A 41 -6.64 21.54 1.51
N PHE A 42 -6.42 21.03 0.31
CA PHE A 42 -5.57 19.86 0.07
C PHE A 42 -4.23 20.33 -0.45
N ARG A 43 -3.13 19.93 0.20
CA ARG A 43 -1.77 20.31 -0.20
C ARG A 43 -0.84 19.11 -0.17
N SER A 44 -0.06 18.91 -1.23
CA SER A 44 0.92 17.83 -1.33
C SER A 44 2.07 18.19 -2.26
N LYS A 45 3.26 17.62 -2.02
CA LYS A 45 4.35 17.62 -3.01
C LYS A 45 4.06 16.71 -4.20
N ASN A 46 3.12 15.75 -4.04
CA ASN A 46 2.70 14.89 -5.13
C ASN A 46 1.46 15.50 -5.81
N LYS A 47 1.65 16.02 -7.04
CA LYS A 47 0.58 16.59 -7.86
C LYS A 47 -0.54 15.60 -8.18
N GLU A 48 -0.17 14.34 -8.44
CA GLU A 48 -1.08 13.25 -8.80
C GLU A 48 -2.17 13.06 -7.74
N LEU A 49 -1.84 13.13 -6.44
CA LEU A 49 -2.85 13.09 -5.37
C LEU A 49 -3.84 14.24 -5.43
N ILE A 50 -3.36 15.45 -5.71
CA ILE A 50 -4.22 16.63 -5.77
C ILE A 50 -5.13 16.58 -7.00
N GLU A 51 -4.63 16.01 -8.11
CA GLU A 51 -5.40 15.77 -9.32
C GLU A 51 -6.48 14.70 -9.11
N ILE A 52 -6.17 13.60 -8.42
CA ILE A 52 -7.16 12.59 -8.03
C ILE A 52 -8.27 13.22 -7.19
N ILE A 53 -7.94 13.93 -6.10
CA ILE A 53 -8.95 14.58 -5.24
C ILE A 53 -9.80 15.56 -6.05
N LYS A 54 -9.18 16.38 -6.90
CA LYS A 54 -9.90 17.35 -7.74
C LYS A 54 -10.89 16.66 -8.68
N ARG A 55 -10.48 15.54 -9.29
CA ARG A 55 -11.30 14.74 -10.21
C ARG A 55 -12.48 14.11 -9.49
N GLU A 56 -12.23 13.40 -8.39
CA GLU A 56 -13.29 12.69 -7.64
C GLU A 56 -14.29 13.65 -6.98
N LEU A 57 -13.84 14.80 -6.49
CA LEU A 57 -14.74 15.84 -5.97
C LEU A 57 -15.43 16.65 -7.08
N GLU A 58 -15.18 16.34 -8.36
CA GLU A 58 -15.65 17.09 -9.52
C GLU A 58 -15.39 18.61 -9.42
N SER A 59 -14.32 18.98 -8.75
CA SER A 59 -14.09 20.37 -8.34
C SER A 59 -13.65 21.21 -9.53
N GLN A 60 -14.25 22.38 -9.73
CA GLN A 60 -13.82 23.37 -10.72
C GLN A 60 -12.72 24.33 -10.19
N HIS A 61 -12.32 24.17 -8.92
CA HIS A 61 -11.27 24.97 -8.31
C HIS A 61 -9.92 24.66 -8.97
N LYS A 62 -9.07 25.68 -9.15
CA LYS A 62 -7.75 25.50 -9.77
C LYS A 62 -6.78 24.86 -8.79
N ILE A 63 -5.90 23.99 -9.29
CA ILE A 63 -4.71 23.59 -8.57
C ILE A 63 -3.67 24.70 -8.74
N VAL A 64 -3.11 25.18 -7.63
CA VAL A 64 -2.08 26.23 -7.60
C VAL A 64 -0.76 25.61 -7.17
N ASN A 65 0.32 26.00 -7.85
CA ASN A 65 1.68 25.66 -7.43
C ASN A 65 2.14 26.66 -6.38
N ILE A 66 2.63 26.17 -5.25
CA ILE A 66 3.20 26.95 -4.16
C ILE A 66 4.72 26.77 -4.22
N GLU A 67 5.37 27.63 -4.99
CA GLU A 67 6.81 27.55 -5.29
C GLU A 67 7.68 27.50 -4.03
N SER A 68 7.39 28.37 -3.05
CA SER A 68 8.13 28.43 -1.77
C SER A 68 8.10 27.15 -0.95
N ARG A 69 7.17 26.23 -1.24
CA ARG A 69 7.03 24.94 -0.54
C ARG A 69 7.25 23.74 -1.47
N ASN A 70 7.55 23.98 -2.75
CA ASN A 70 7.59 22.96 -3.80
C ASN A 70 6.39 21.99 -3.71
N SER A 71 5.18 22.57 -3.69
CA SER A 71 3.95 21.80 -3.46
C SER A 71 2.78 22.30 -4.31
N HIS A 72 1.77 21.46 -4.46
CA HIS A 72 0.54 21.74 -5.18
C HIS A 72 -0.62 21.85 -4.20
N GLN A 73 -1.54 22.78 -4.45
CA GLN A 73 -2.66 23.06 -3.58
C GLN A 73 -3.97 23.14 -4.34
N LEU A 74 -4.99 22.43 -3.85
CA LEU A 74 -6.39 22.64 -4.20
C LEU A 74 -7.07 23.30 -2.99
N GLU A 75 -7.67 24.48 -3.19
CA GLU A 75 -8.39 25.21 -2.15
C GLU A 75 -9.86 25.35 -2.57
N ILE A 76 -10.74 24.74 -1.78
CA ILE A 76 -12.19 24.76 -1.95
C ILE A 76 -12.75 25.77 -0.94
N TYR A 77 -13.63 26.66 -1.41
CA TYR A 77 -14.19 27.74 -0.60
C TYR A 77 -15.68 27.99 -0.92
N GLY A 78 -16.34 28.79 -0.07
CA GLY A 78 -17.77 29.09 -0.22
C GLY A 78 -18.65 27.97 0.30
N LYS A 79 -19.91 27.90 -0.20
CA LYS A 79 -20.92 26.95 0.29
C LYS A 79 -20.47 25.49 0.17
N GLY A 80 -19.91 25.11 -0.99
CA GLY A 80 -19.43 23.74 -1.21
C GLY A 80 -18.34 23.29 -0.23
N SER A 81 -17.51 24.22 0.28
CA SER A 81 -16.55 23.87 1.32
C SER A 81 -17.21 23.62 2.69
N ALA A 82 -18.29 24.32 3.00
CA ALA A 82 -18.90 24.24 4.33
C ALA A 82 -19.53 22.86 4.58
N TYR A 83 -20.20 22.30 3.57
CA TYR A 83 -20.81 20.99 3.68
C TYR A 83 -19.76 19.87 3.71
N LEU A 84 -18.77 19.89 2.79
CA LEU A 84 -17.64 18.94 2.82
C LEU A 84 -16.90 18.93 4.16
N ILE A 85 -16.65 20.10 4.76
CA ILE A 85 -16.01 20.21 6.07
C ILE A 85 -16.87 19.54 7.14
N THR A 86 -18.18 19.78 7.14
CA THR A 86 -19.12 19.16 8.08
C THR A 86 -19.10 17.64 7.95
N SER A 87 -19.21 17.11 6.73
CA SER A 87 -19.20 15.66 6.47
C SER A 87 -17.88 14.99 6.84
N LEU A 88 -16.75 15.67 6.66
CA LEU A 88 -15.43 15.20 7.10
C LEU A 88 -15.27 15.23 8.63
N LYS A 89 -15.72 16.31 9.29
CA LYS A 89 -15.69 16.43 10.76
C LYS A 89 -16.54 15.33 11.42
N ALA A 90 -17.71 15.02 10.86
CA ALA A 90 -18.56 13.94 11.33
C ALA A 90 -17.88 12.56 11.29
N ARG A 91 -16.88 12.39 10.41
CA ARG A 91 -16.08 11.16 10.27
C ARG A 91 -14.77 11.15 11.06
N GLY A 92 -14.52 12.17 11.89
CA GLY A 92 -13.33 12.24 12.75
C GLY A 92 -12.19 13.13 12.24
N LEU A 93 -12.39 13.85 11.13
CA LEU A 93 -11.40 14.80 10.63
C LEU A 93 -11.44 16.10 11.43
N ALA A 94 -10.45 16.30 12.30
CA ALA A 94 -10.21 17.54 13.01
C ALA A 94 -9.33 18.53 12.22
N GLU A 95 -9.41 19.81 12.62
CA GLU A 95 -8.59 20.88 12.04
C GLU A 95 -7.10 20.64 12.33
N ASP A 96 -6.77 20.35 13.58
CA ASP A 96 -5.45 19.84 13.96
C ASP A 96 -5.33 18.35 13.63
N LYS A 97 -4.22 17.98 12.99
CA LYS A 97 -3.88 16.58 12.69
C LYS A 97 -3.61 15.77 13.97
N SER A 98 -3.20 16.43 15.05
CA SER A 98 -2.96 15.80 16.35
C SER A 98 -4.26 15.26 16.97
N GLU A 99 -5.40 15.84 16.62
CA GLU A 99 -6.73 15.53 17.18
C GLU A 99 -7.58 14.64 16.26
N ARG A 100 -7.06 14.24 15.09
CA ARG A 100 -7.79 13.39 14.14
C ARG A 100 -7.97 11.98 14.70
N ILE A 101 -9.18 11.48 14.61
CA ILE A 101 -9.57 10.14 15.09
C ILE A 101 -9.78 9.25 13.86
N PHE A 102 -9.37 7.99 13.95
CA PHE A 102 -9.62 7.02 12.89
C PHE A 102 -11.15 6.87 12.70
N PRO A 103 -11.68 6.93 11.46
CA PRO A 103 -13.12 6.83 11.25
C PRO A 103 -13.66 5.50 11.78
N LYS A 104 -14.74 5.56 12.56
CA LYS A 104 -15.38 4.38 13.13
C LYS A 104 -16.31 3.73 12.10
N ASN A 105 -16.50 2.41 12.23
CA ASN A 105 -17.48 1.64 11.47
C ASN A 105 -17.29 1.66 9.94
N ILE A 106 -16.05 1.81 9.45
CA ILE A 106 -15.76 1.55 8.04
C ILE A 106 -16.05 0.06 7.78
N ALA A 107 -16.91 -0.24 6.81
CA ALA A 107 -17.18 -1.62 6.43
C ALA A 107 -15.90 -2.30 5.90
N GLU A 108 -15.74 -3.59 6.18
CA GLU A 108 -14.54 -4.36 5.79
C GLU A 108 -14.24 -4.28 4.28
N SER A 109 -15.28 -4.22 3.44
CA SER A 109 -15.16 -4.05 1.99
C SER A 109 -14.44 -2.76 1.61
N TYR A 110 -14.60 -1.68 2.39
CA TYR A 110 -14.04 -0.37 2.09
C TYR A 110 -12.75 -0.05 2.85
N LEU A 111 -12.41 -0.83 3.88
CA LEU A 111 -11.24 -0.57 4.71
C LEU A 111 -9.94 -0.55 3.89
N SER A 112 -9.78 -1.48 2.93
CA SER A 112 -8.62 -1.50 2.02
C SER A 112 -8.47 -0.21 1.23
N HIS A 113 -9.58 0.42 0.84
CA HIS A 113 -9.59 1.67 0.09
C HIS A 113 -9.23 2.87 0.97
N PHE A 114 -9.79 2.94 2.18
CA PHE A 114 -9.43 3.95 3.15
C PHE A 114 -7.93 3.88 3.50
N ASP A 115 -7.45 2.69 3.84
CA ASP A 115 -6.05 2.46 4.21
C ASP A 115 -5.11 2.76 3.04
N ARG A 116 -5.51 2.44 1.79
CA ARG A 116 -4.74 2.84 0.59
C ARG A 116 -4.64 4.36 0.46
N GLY A 117 -5.75 5.08 0.63
CA GLY A 117 -5.76 6.54 0.57
C GLY A 117 -4.90 7.18 1.65
N PHE A 118 -4.97 6.64 2.88
CA PHE A 118 -4.11 7.08 3.98
C PHE A 118 -2.64 6.73 3.74
N PHE A 119 -2.36 5.53 3.21
CA PHE A 119 -1.03 5.12 2.78
C PHE A 119 -0.48 6.05 1.71
N ASP A 120 -1.24 6.41 0.68
CA ASP A 120 -0.75 7.29 -0.38
C ASP A 120 -0.43 8.70 0.13
N SER A 121 -1.19 9.20 1.10
CA SER A 121 -0.99 10.54 1.68
C SER A 121 0.06 10.62 2.79
N ARG A 122 0.14 9.62 3.69
CA ARG A 122 1.00 9.63 4.89
C ARG A 122 2.00 8.48 4.98
N GLY A 123 1.76 7.39 4.26
CA GLY A 123 2.66 6.25 4.22
C GLY A 123 4.03 6.63 3.61
N VAL A 124 5.08 6.05 4.18
CA VAL A 124 6.43 6.08 3.65
C VAL A 124 6.87 4.67 3.32
N ILE A 125 7.70 4.55 2.30
CA ILE A 125 8.35 3.30 1.91
C ILE A 125 9.81 3.45 2.34
N ILE A 126 10.26 2.56 3.22
CA ILE A 126 11.60 2.55 3.78
C ILE A 126 12.30 1.31 3.23
N ASN A 127 13.34 1.52 2.42
CA ASN A 127 14.16 0.44 1.90
C ASN A 127 15.28 0.13 2.90
N THR A 128 15.37 -1.13 3.34
CA THR A 128 16.42 -1.59 4.25
C THR A 128 16.91 -2.94 3.75
N ASN A 129 18.17 -3.02 3.32
CA ASN A 129 18.80 -4.26 2.84
C ASN A 129 17.93 -5.02 1.81
N LYS A 130 17.50 -4.31 0.74
CA LYS A 130 16.57 -4.79 -0.31
C LYS A 130 15.15 -5.16 0.15
N LYS A 131 14.83 -5.03 1.44
CA LYS A 131 13.46 -5.22 1.96
C LYS A 131 12.71 -3.91 2.04
N ILE A 132 11.43 -3.93 1.70
CA ILE A 132 10.53 -2.79 1.88
C ILE A 132 9.83 -2.88 3.22
N ASN A 133 9.92 -1.79 3.98
CA ASN A 133 9.10 -1.55 5.15
C ASN A 133 8.13 -0.39 4.87
N ILE A 134 6.87 -0.53 5.28
CA ILE A 134 5.90 0.55 5.29
C ILE A 134 5.97 1.25 6.64
N GLY A 135 6.04 2.58 6.63
CA GLY A 135 5.94 3.39 7.83
C GLY A 135 4.85 4.45 7.73
N PHE A 136 4.32 4.86 8.87
CA PHE A 136 3.42 6.02 8.99
C PHE A 136 3.93 6.93 10.10
N TYR A 137 3.77 8.24 9.89
CA TYR A 137 4.06 9.27 10.89
C TYR A 137 2.79 10.10 11.10
N PHE A 138 2.14 9.95 12.25
CA PHE A 138 0.86 10.58 12.57
C PHE A 138 0.57 10.50 14.07
N ASN A 139 -0.54 11.06 14.54
CA ASN A 139 -0.87 11.00 15.96
C ASN A 139 -1.04 9.55 16.44
N ASN A 140 -0.57 9.27 17.67
CA ASN A 140 -0.56 7.90 18.22
C ASN A 140 -1.96 7.26 18.28
N ALA A 141 -3.00 8.00 18.66
CA ALA A 141 -4.35 7.44 18.79
C ALA A 141 -4.85 6.88 17.45
N PHE A 142 -4.75 7.67 16.38
CA PHE A 142 -5.10 7.25 15.03
C PHE A 142 -4.25 6.06 14.56
N LEU A 143 -2.94 6.07 14.83
CA LEU A 143 -2.06 4.97 14.42
C LEU A 143 -2.35 3.68 15.18
N THR A 144 -2.78 3.76 16.43
CA THR A 144 -3.24 2.60 17.21
C THR A 144 -4.47 1.99 16.57
N ASP A 145 -5.48 2.80 16.24
CA ASP A 145 -6.71 2.30 15.63
C ASP A 145 -6.47 1.74 14.21
N LEU A 146 -5.65 2.42 13.40
CA LEU A 146 -5.18 1.89 12.11
C LEU A 146 -4.50 0.53 12.29
N ASN A 147 -3.60 0.39 13.28
CA ASN A 147 -2.91 -0.86 13.53
C ASN A 147 -3.87 -1.97 14.01
N ASN A 148 -4.87 -1.64 14.83
CA ASN A 148 -5.89 -2.60 15.25
C ASN A 148 -6.69 -3.11 14.06
N GLY A 149 -7.15 -2.22 13.18
CA GLY A 149 -7.82 -2.61 11.93
C GLY A 149 -6.95 -3.51 11.05
N LEU A 150 -5.67 -3.19 10.90
CA LEU A 150 -4.73 -4.04 10.14
C LEU A 150 -4.45 -5.37 10.85
N ARG A 151 -4.42 -5.43 12.18
CA ARG A 151 -4.23 -6.69 12.91
C ARG A 151 -5.42 -7.62 12.69
N GLU A 152 -6.63 -7.08 12.76
CA GLU A 152 -7.88 -7.83 12.60
C GLU A 152 -8.08 -8.32 11.17
N ASN A 153 -7.85 -7.45 10.17
CA ASN A 153 -8.20 -7.73 8.77
C ASN A 153 -7.02 -8.26 7.93
N VAL A 154 -5.78 -8.01 8.36
CA VAL A 154 -4.56 -8.32 7.58
C VAL A 154 -3.62 -9.25 8.36
N GLY A 155 -3.77 -9.35 9.67
CA GLY A 155 -2.92 -10.18 10.53
C GLY A 155 -1.50 -9.64 10.67
N VAL A 156 -1.29 -8.32 10.62
CA VAL A 156 0.03 -7.73 10.93
C VAL A 156 0.41 -8.02 12.39
N LYS A 157 1.71 -8.17 12.67
CA LYS A 157 2.19 -8.54 14.01
C LYS A 157 2.60 -7.34 14.85
N LYS A 158 2.85 -6.17 14.23
CA LYS A 158 3.16 -4.93 14.96
C LYS A 158 2.07 -4.62 15.99
N THR A 159 2.49 -4.21 17.19
CA THR A 159 1.61 -4.06 18.35
C THR A 159 1.17 -2.63 18.55
N ASN A 160 2.11 -1.68 18.66
CA ASN A 160 1.79 -0.30 18.96
C ASN A 160 2.65 0.70 18.16
N PRO A 161 2.11 1.89 17.87
CA PRO A 161 2.92 3.04 17.47
C PRO A 161 3.77 3.55 18.65
N GLU A 162 4.90 4.15 18.32
CA GLU A 162 5.82 4.78 19.27
C GLU A 162 6.22 6.16 18.70
N ASN A 163 6.23 7.19 19.54
CA ASN A 163 6.65 8.55 19.15
C ASN A 163 5.97 9.07 17.87
N ASN A 164 4.64 8.93 17.75
CA ASN A 164 3.85 9.36 16.60
C ASN A 164 4.28 8.68 15.28
N LYS A 165 4.76 7.44 15.39
CA LYS A 165 5.29 6.65 14.28
C LYS A 165 4.94 5.18 14.46
N ILE A 166 4.63 4.51 13.36
CA ILE A 166 4.60 3.04 13.30
C ILE A 166 5.32 2.58 12.03
N VAL A 167 6.16 1.55 12.15
CA VAL A 167 6.85 0.94 11.02
C VAL A 167 6.60 -0.55 11.07
N TYR A 168 6.13 -1.07 9.94
CA TYR A 168 5.85 -2.47 9.73
C TYR A 168 7.08 -3.12 9.11
N PRO A 169 7.56 -4.24 9.65
CA PRO A 169 8.64 -5.01 9.03
C PRO A 169 8.18 -5.58 7.68
N PHE A 170 9.13 -6.10 6.90
CA PHE A 170 8.91 -6.60 5.54
C PHE A 170 7.66 -7.47 5.36
N ASN A 171 7.51 -8.52 6.16
CA ASN A 171 6.37 -9.44 6.01
C ASN A 171 5.02 -8.77 6.30
N ASP A 172 4.96 -7.91 7.32
CA ASP A 172 3.74 -7.13 7.60
C ASP A 172 3.49 -6.13 6.47
N SER A 173 4.54 -5.50 5.92
CA SER A 173 4.46 -4.57 4.80
C SER A 173 3.95 -5.21 3.52
N LEU A 174 4.36 -6.45 3.23
CA LEU A 174 3.84 -7.23 2.12
C LEU A 174 2.35 -7.57 2.31
N ARG A 175 1.95 -8.00 3.51
CA ARG A 175 0.55 -8.27 3.82
C ARG A 175 -0.32 -7.02 3.65
N MET A 176 0.15 -5.89 4.19
CA MET A 176 -0.51 -4.60 4.03
C MET A 176 -0.61 -4.18 2.57
N TYR A 177 0.47 -4.32 1.80
CA TYR A 177 0.49 -4.00 0.38
C TYR A 177 -0.55 -4.83 -0.39
N ASN A 178 -0.58 -6.14 -0.17
CA ASN A 178 -1.57 -7.03 -0.79
C ASN A 178 -3.00 -6.64 -0.39
N PHE A 179 -3.22 -6.25 0.86
CA PHE A 179 -4.53 -5.81 1.34
C PHE A 179 -5.00 -4.51 0.67
N ILE A 180 -4.19 -3.45 0.71
CA ILE A 180 -4.60 -2.13 0.19
C ILE A 180 -4.74 -2.10 -1.34
N TYR A 181 -4.13 -3.07 -2.04
CA TYR A 181 -4.22 -3.25 -3.49
C TYR A 181 -5.00 -4.50 -3.93
N ARG A 182 -5.78 -5.14 -3.05
CA ARG A 182 -6.50 -6.40 -3.35
C ARG A 182 -7.49 -6.27 -4.52
N ASP A 183 -8.07 -5.09 -4.70
CA ASP A 183 -9.11 -4.79 -5.70
C ASP A 183 -8.50 -4.15 -6.96
N TRP A 184 -7.39 -4.70 -7.48
CA TRP A 184 -6.52 -4.02 -8.45
C TRP A 184 -7.25 -3.54 -9.73
N ASP A 185 -8.09 -4.37 -10.34
CA ASP A 185 -8.79 -4.01 -11.58
C ASP A 185 -9.68 -2.76 -11.40
N PHE A 186 -10.36 -2.66 -10.25
CA PHE A 186 -11.12 -1.48 -9.89
C PHE A 186 -10.18 -0.27 -9.64
N ILE A 187 -9.11 -0.48 -8.87
CA ILE A 187 -8.16 0.58 -8.49
C ILE A 187 -7.50 1.18 -9.73
N GLU A 188 -7.07 0.34 -10.67
CA GLU A 188 -6.41 0.73 -11.90
C GLU A 188 -7.37 1.43 -12.85
N SER A 189 -8.56 0.86 -13.08
CA SER A 189 -9.57 1.47 -13.96
C SER A 189 -10.05 2.84 -13.48
N LYS A 190 -10.07 3.08 -12.16
CA LYS A 190 -10.41 4.37 -11.56
C LYS A 190 -9.21 5.30 -11.35
N GLY A 191 -7.97 4.78 -11.45
CA GLY A 191 -6.77 5.54 -11.12
C GLY A 191 -6.77 6.07 -9.69
N LEU A 192 -7.13 5.23 -8.71
CA LEU A 192 -7.24 5.56 -7.28
C LEU A 192 -6.02 5.07 -6.49
N TYR A 193 -4.83 5.45 -6.94
CA TYR A 193 -3.58 5.10 -6.31
C TYR A 193 -2.47 6.06 -6.73
N LEU A 194 -1.38 6.09 -5.96
CA LEU A 194 -0.13 6.71 -6.42
C LEU A 194 0.76 5.70 -7.14
N LYS A 195 0.94 5.90 -8.45
CA LYS A 195 1.76 5.02 -9.28
C LYS A 195 3.15 4.78 -8.71
N ARG A 196 3.85 5.85 -8.31
CA ARG A 196 5.19 5.78 -7.71
C ARG A 196 5.29 4.95 -6.42
N LYS A 197 4.19 4.75 -5.69
CA LYS A 197 4.16 3.96 -4.46
C LYS A 197 3.82 2.52 -4.76
N LYS A 198 2.88 2.26 -5.67
CA LYS A 198 2.59 0.92 -6.18
C LYS A 198 3.84 0.27 -6.78
N GLU A 199 4.54 0.98 -7.65
CA GLU A 199 5.71 0.46 -8.38
C GLU A 199 6.90 0.14 -7.47
N ARG A 200 6.99 0.75 -6.28
CA ARG A 200 8.09 0.48 -5.34
C ARG A 200 8.06 -0.94 -4.79
N PHE A 201 6.90 -1.59 -4.80
CA PHE A 201 6.74 -2.99 -4.41
C PHE A 201 6.92 -3.97 -5.56
N ASN A 202 7.18 -3.50 -6.79
CA ASN A 202 7.62 -4.35 -7.90
C ASN A 202 9.09 -4.78 -7.74
N ILE A 203 9.56 -5.01 -6.52
CA ILE A 203 10.88 -5.62 -6.27
C ILE A 203 10.94 -7.03 -6.87
N GLU A 204 9.78 -7.66 -7.06
CA GLU A 204 9.60 -8.89 -7.85
C GLU A 204 9.56 -8.64 -9.37
N LYS A 205 10.57 -7.94 -9.89
CA LYS A 205 11.03 -8.19 -11.27
C LYS A 205 12.51 -8.54 -11.36
N GLU A 206 13.25 -8.50 -10.25
CA GLU A 206 14.67 -8.90 -10.19
C GLU A 206 14.98 -9.88 -9.04
N GLU A 207 13.97 -10.41 -8.35
CA GLU A 207 14.14 -11.59 -7.47
C GLU A 207 13.50 -12.79 -8.16
N ASP A 208 14.35 -13.76 -8.49
CA ASP A 208 14.11 -15.05 -9.15
C ASP A 208 12.65 -15.50 -9.15
N VAL A 209 12.03 -15.47 -10.32
CA VAL A 209 10.90 -16.33 -10.63
C VAL A 209 11.40 -17.75 -10.38
N PHE A 210 11.01 -18.34 -9.25
CA PHE A 210 11.24 -19.74 -8.99
C PHE A 210 10.33 -20.51 -9.93
N ASP A 211 10.82 -20.69 -11.16
CA ASP A 211 10.13 -21.36 -12.25
C ASP A 211 10.00 -22.84 -11.87
N THR A 212 8.90 -23.16 -11.18
CA THR A 212 8.67 -24.45 -10.57
C THR A 212 8.73 -25.56 -11.60
N ASP A 213 8.08 -25.36 -12.74
CA ASP A 213 7.96 -26.37 -13.79
C ASP A 213 9.34 -26.67 -14.39
N ARG A 214 10.12 -25.61 -14.66
CA ARG A 214 11.48 -25.75 -15.17
C ARG A 214 12.41 -26.45 -14.16
N ILE A 215 12.41 -25.99 -12.90
CA ILE A 215 13.28 -26.56 -11.85
C ILE A 215 12.92 -28.03 -11.61
N LYS A 216 11.63 -28.37 -11.62
CA LYS A 216 11.17 -29.76 -11.52
C LYS A 216 11.71 -30.61 -12.66
N ILE A 217 11.53 -30.18 -13.90
CA ILE A 217 12.01 -30.91 -15.09
C ILE A 217 13.53 -31.10 -15.02
N GLU A 218 14.28 -30.02 -14.78
CA GLU A 218 15.75 -30.08 -14.77
C GLU A 218 16.30 -30.96 -13.63
N LEU A 219 15.67 -30.95 -12.45
CA LEU A 219 16.03 -31.85 -11.35
C LEU A 219 15.74 -33.33 -11.70
N LEU A 220 14.60 -33.61 -12.35
CA LEU A 220 14.25 -34.96 -12.78
C LEU A 220 15.14 -35.46 -13.93
N ASP A 221 15.64 -34.55 -14.77
CA ASP A 221 16.61 -34.82 -15.84
C ASP A 221 18.06 -34.96 -15.32
N GLY A 222 18.27 -34.89 -14.01
CA GLY A 222 19.54 -35.21 -13.36
C GLY A 222 20.47 -34.03 -13.12
N LYS A 223 19.99 -32.79 -13.31
CA LYS A 223 20.78 -31.58 -13.04
C LYS A 223 21.00 -31.40 -11.54
N THR A 224 22.21 -30.97 -11.15
CA THR A 224 22.50 -30.80 -9.72
C THR A 224 21.99 -29.46 -9.18
N VAL A 225 21.84 -29.40 -7.85
CA VAL A 225 21.44 -28.17 -7.16
C VAL A 225 22.48 -27.07 -7.37
N GLU A 226 23.77 -27.39 -7.46
CA GLU A 226 24.84 -26.43 -7.74
C GLU A 226 24.69 -25.79 -9.12
N GLU A 227 24.39 -26.60 -10.14
CA GLU A 227 24.19 -26.14 -11.51
C GLU A 227 22.97 -25.20 -11.60
N LEU A 228 21.85 -25.62 -11.01
CA LEU A 228 20.63 -24.82 -10.90
C LEU A 228 20.86 -23.52 -10.11
N THR A 229 21.60 -23.59 -9.01
CA THR A 229 21.93 -22.43 -8.18
C THR A 229 22.68 -21.38 -9.00
N LYS A 230 23.69 -21.81 -9.76
CA LYS A 230 24.51 -20.92 -10.59
C LYS A 230 23.70 -20.32 -11.74
N GLU A 231 22.88 -21.13 -12.40
CA GLU A 231 22.10 -20.71 -13.55
C GLU A 231 20.96 -19.77 -13.19
N LEU A 232 20.30 -20.02 -12.07
CA LEU A 232 19.20 -19.21 -11.56
C LEU A 232 19.69 -18.01 -10.74
N GLY A 233 21.00 -17.77 -10.64
CA GLY A 233 21.55 -16.58 -9.99
C GLY A 233 21.47 -16.59 -8.46
N TYR A 234 21.25 -17.73 -7.82
CA TYR A 234 21.23 -17.85 -6.37
C TYR A 234 22.62 -17.59 -5.77
N SER A 235 22.65 -16.80 -4.69
CA SER A 235 23.89 -16.48 -3.95
C SER A 235 24.59 -17.68 -3.31
N SER A 236 23.88 -18.79 -3.09
CA SER A 236 24.38 -20.05 -2.53
C SER A 236 23.38 -21.19 -2.73
N THR A 237 23.85 -22.44 -2.69
CA THR A 237 22.99 -23.64 -2.69
C THR A 237 22.00 -23.63 -1.51
N GLN A 238 22.41 -23.12 -0.35
CA GLN A 238 21.54 -22.96 0.82
C GLN A 238 20.34 -22.03 0.55
N SER A 239 20.55 -20.97 -0.23
CA SER A 239 19.48 -20.06 -0.63
C SER A 239 18.49 -20.71 -1.58
N PHE A 240 18.98 -21.54 -2.52
CA PHE A 240 18.15 -22.37 -3.39
C PHE A 240 17.33 -23.37 -2.58
N TYR A 241 17.94 -24.14 -1.67
CA TYR A 241 17.22 -25.12 -0.84
C TYR A 241 16.11 -24.48 0.00
N SER A 242 16.37 -23.27 0.53
CA SER A 242 15.38 -22.53 1.31
C SER A 242 14.20 -22.07 0.44
N ALA A 243 14.48 -21.61 -0.79
CA ALA A 243 13.45 -21.26 -1.77
C ALA A 243 12.65 -22.51 -2.21
N PHE A 244 13.34 -23.60 -2.54
CA PHE A 244 12.74 -24.87 -2.93
C PHE A 244 11.79 -25.40 -1.85
N LYS A 245 12.25 -25.49 -0.60
CA LYS A 245 11.43 -25.98 0.51
C LYS A 245 10.22 -25.09 0.80
N ARG A 246 10.36 -23.78 0.60
CA ARG A 246 9.24 -22.83 0.75
C ARG A 246 8.16 -23.06 -0.31
N VAL A 247 8.55 -23.40 -1.54
CA VAL A 247 7.62 -23.56 -2.67
C VAL A 247 7.00 -24.96 -2.68
N TYR A 248 7.81 -26.01 -2.55
CA TYR A 248 7.37 -27.41 -2.63
C TYR A 248 6.96 -28.02 -1.29
N GLY A 249 7.19 -27.32 -0.17
CA GLY A 249 6.87 -27.84 1.17
C GLY A 249 7.80 -28.96 1.65
N GLU A 250 8.77 -29.38 0.84
CA GLU A 250 9.72 -30.45 1.15
C GLU A 250 11.13 -30.19 0.64
N THR A 251 12.11 -31.02 1.03
CA THR A 251 13.49 -30.90 0.55
C THR A 251 13.63 -31.49 -0.85
N VAL A 252 14.62 -31.01 -1.62
CA VAL A 252 14.94 -31.54 -2.96
C VAL A 252 15.11 -33.05 -2.95
N GLY A 253 15.85 -33.59 -1.98
CA GLY A 253 16.04 -35.03 -1.85
C GLY A 253 14.76 -35.82 -1.57
N ARG A 254 13.79 -35.24 -0.85
CA ARG A 254 12.49 -35.88 -0.59
C ARG A 254 11.58 -35.79 -1.81
N PHE A 255 11.58 -34.63 -2.47
CA PHE A 255 10.89 -34.40 -3.73
C PHE A 255 11.32 -35.41 -4.81
N LEU A 256 12.64 -35.53 -5.05
CA LEU A 256 13.18 -36.50 -6.00
C LEU A 256 12.78 -37.94 -5.66
N LYS A 257 12.73 -38.28 -4.36
CA LYS A 257 12.31 -39.60 -3.89
C LYS A 257 10.85 -39.91 -4.24
N ASN A 258 9.99 -38.92 -4.06
CA ASN A 258 8.56 -39.05 -4.29
C ASN A 258 8.25 -39.15 -5.78
N GLU A 259 8.97 -38.40 -6.62
CA GLU A 259 8.72 -38.29 -8.06
C GLU A 259 9.38 -39.41 -8.89
N LEU A 260 10.60 -39.86 -8.55
CA LEU A 260 11.33 -40.89 -9.31
C LEU A 260 11.01 -42.33 -8.88
N GLY A 261 10.29 -42.53 -7.78
CA GLY A 261 10.03 -43.85 -7.23
C GLY A 261 11.30 -44.56 -6.74
N HIS A 262 11.13 -45.76 -6.16
CA HIS A 262 12.18 -46.51 -5.44
C HIS A 262 13.38 -47.03 -6.27
N ASP A 263 13.70 -46.47 -7.44
CA ASP A 263 14.86 -46.90 -8.23
C ASP A 263 16.16 -46.22 -7.74
N ASN A 264 16.78 -46.87 -6.76
CA ASN A 264 17.98 -46.46 -6.02
C ASN A 264 19.27 -46.27 -6.86
N ARG A 265 19.21 -46.30 -8.20
CA ARG A 265 20.42 -46.24 -9.05
C ARG A 265 20.87 -44.82 -9.41
N LEU A 266 19.98 -43.82 -9.34
CA LEU A 266 20.33 -42.41 -9.57
C LEU A 266 20.75 -41.68 -8.28
N TYR A 267 20.48 -42.26 -7.12
CA TYR A 267 20.68 -41.62 -5.80
C TYR A 267 22.15 -41.51 -5.36
N ASN A 268 23.02 -42.42 -5.82
CA ASN A 268 24.38 -42.53 -5.29
C ASN A 268 25.41 -41.61 -5.98
N GLY A 269 25.00 -40.84 -6.99
CA GLY A 269 25.87 -39.90 -7.70
C GLY A 269 25.66 -38.42 -7.32
N MET A 270 24.58 -38.09 -6.62
CA MET A 270 24.22 -36.72 -6.28
C MET A 270 24.64 -36.40 -4.85
N ASN A 271 25.59 -35.49 -4.72
CA ASN A 271 26.09 -35.00 -3.43
C ASN A 271 25.02 -34.09 -2.78
N LEU A 272 24.03 -34.68 -2.13
CA LEU A 272 22.91 -33.98 -1.49
C LEU A 272 23.28 -33.51 -0.07
N GLY A 273 24.28 -32.62 0.00
CA GLY A 273 24.60 -31.84 1.19
C GLY A 273 23.55 -30.77 1.51
#